data_AF-A0A222FKK0-F1
#
_entry.id   AF-A0A222FKK0-F1
#
_cell.length_a   1.000
_cell.length_b   1.000
_cell.length_c   1.000
_cell.angle_alpha   90.00
_cell.angle_beta   90.00
_cell.angle_gamma   90.00
#
_symmetry.space_group_name_H-M   'P 1'
#
loop_
_entity.id
_entity.type
_entity.pdbx_description
1 polymer ?
#
loop_
_entity_poly.entity_id
_entity_poly.type
_entity_poly.pdbx_seq_one_letter_code
_entity_poly.pdbx_strand_id
1 'polypeptide(L)'
;MLRHWLACLLLLFSAVLVAWWKQAPVLLLALPVVLALCFTRGQLNIESLGCDQRGWWCQYGDKTRSFQPRAGSVRRPDMVKLQYGRWFWQYWLLYPQQFQSAEDFQQLRRCLYLQ
;
A
#
# COMPACT_ATOMS: atom_id res chain seq x y z
N MET A 1 56.67 -22.37 8.89
CA MET A 1 55.69 -22.17 7.78
C MET A 1 54.27 -21.84 8.27
N LEU A 2 53.72 -22.53 9.27
CA LEU A 2 52.34 -22.35 9.78
C LEU A 2 51.92 -20.89 10.12
N ARG A 3 52.86 -20.08 10.64
CA ARG A 3 52.60 -18.68 11.06
C ARG A 3 52.23 -17.74 9.89
N HIS A 4 52.77 -17.99 8.69
CA HIS A 4 52.51 -17.16 7.51
C HIS A 4 51.15 -17.48 6.89
N TRP A 5 50.71 -18.73 6.98
CA TRP A 5 49.39 -19.17 6.52
C TRP A 5 48.24 -18.58 7.34
N LEU A 6 48.41 -18.51 8.67
CA LEU A 6 47.43 -17.87 9.56
C LEU A 6 47.31 -16.36 9.30
N ALA A 7 48.43 -15.69 9.01
CA ALA A 7 48.42 -14.27 8.66
C ALA A 7 47.69 -14.01 7.33
N CYS A 8 47.90 -14.86 6.31
CA CYS A 8 47.18 -14.74 5.04
C CYS A 8 45.67 -15.01 5.18
N LEU A 9 45.28 -15.99 5.99
CA LEU A 9 43.86 -16.28 6.26
C LEU A 9 43.17 -15.13 7.02
N LEU A 10 43.84 -14.53 8.00
CA LEU A 10 43.33 -13.35 8.72
C LEU A 10 43.19 -12.14 7.80
N LEU A 11 44.14 -11.91 6.90
CA LEU A 11 44.07 -10.82 5.92
C LEU A 11 42.91 -11.03 4.93
N LEU A 12 42.73 -12.25 4.41
CA LEU A 12 41.60 -12.59 3.55
C LEU A 12 40.26 -12.41 4.27
N PHE A 13 40.15 -12.86 5.53
CA PHE A 13 38.94 -12.69 6.32
C PHE A 13 38.60 -11.22 6.57
N SER A 14 39.61 -10.40 6.91
CA SER A 14 39.44 -8.95 7.09
C SER A 14 39.03 -8.24 5.80
N ALA A 15 39.59 -8.63 4.65
CA ALA A 15 39.23 -8.07 3.35
C ALA A 15 37.78 -8.40 2.96
N VAL A 16 37.31 -9.63 3.24
CA VAL A 16 35.92 -10.05 3.02
C VAL A 16 34.97 -9.29 3.95
N LEU A 17 35.32 -9.12 5.23
CA LEU A 17 34.53 -8.35 6.19
C LEU A 17 34.39 -6.88 5.79
N VAL A 18 35.48 -6.24 5.33
CA VAL A 18 35.45 -4.85 4.85
C VAL A 18 34.66 -4.72 3.55
N ALA A 19 34.76 -5.69 2.64
CA ALA A 19 33.96 -5.71 1.41
C ALA A 19 32.45 -5.86 1.70
N TRP A 20 32.10 -6.71 2.67
CA TRP A 20 30.71 -6.86 3.16
C TRP A 20 30.20 -5.59 3.86
N TRP A 21 31.05 -4.91 4.64
CA TRP A 21 30.68 -3.68 5.34
C TRP A 21 30.38 -2.53 4.36
N LYS A 22 31.02 -2.49 3.18
CA LYS A 22 30.69 -1.52 2.14
C LYS A 22 29.33 -1.76 1.46
N GLN A 23 28.81 -2.98 1.51
CA GLN A 23 27.52 -3.36 0.90
C GLN A 23 26.34 -3.26 1.89
N ALA A 24 26.61 -3.42 3.19
CA ALA A 24 25.62 -3.25 4.26
C ALA A 24 24.84 -1.91 4.23
N PRO A 25 25.46 -0.72 4.02
CA PRO A 25 24.73 0.54 3.96
C PRO A 25 23.85 0.66 2.70
N VAL A 26 24.21 -0.02 1.60
CA VAL A 26 23.42 0.02 0.35
C VAL A 26 22.11 -0.73 0.52
N LEU A 27 22.13 -1.90 1.17
CA LEU A 27 20.91 -2.66 1.48
C LEU A 27 20.03 -1.96 2.53
N LEU A 28 20.65 -1.34 3.54
CA LEU A 28 19.95 -0.55 4.56
C LEU A 28 19.29 0.72 3.99
N LEU A 29 19.86 1.34 2.95
CA LEU A 29 19.27 2.49 2.25
C LEU A 29 18.26 2.09 1.18
N ALA A 30 18.40 0.91 0.56
CA ALA A 30 17.43 0.41 -0.42
C ALA A 30 16.07 0.08 0.21
N LEU A 31 16.06 -0.46 1.43
CA LEU A 31 14.83 -0.83 2.14
C LEU A 31 13.86 0.36 2.36
N PRO A 32 14.28 1.51 2.93
CA PRO A 32 13.40 2.66 3.11
C PRO A 32 12.95 3.27 1.78
N VAL A 33 13.78 3.22 0.73
CA VAL A 33 13.40 3.70 -0.61
C VAL A 33 12.31 2.82 -1.22
N VAL A 34 12.45 1.49 -1.13
CA VAL A 34 11.42 0.55 -1.60
C VAL A 34 10.13 0.71 -0.79
N LEU A 35 10.23 0.83 0.55
CA LEU A 35 9.08 1.10 1.41
C LEU A 35 8.39 2.42 1.07
N ALA A 36 9.16 3.49 0.83
CA ALA A 36 8.62 4.79 0.41
C ALA A 36 7.94 4.71 -0.96
N LEU A 37 8.52 4.02 -1.93
CA LEU A 37 7.93 3.79 -3.26
C LEU A 37 6.66 2.92 -3.19
N CYS A 38 6.60 1.95 -2.28
CA CYS A 38 5.40 1.16 -2.04
C CYS A 38 4.29 2.00 -1.38
N PHE A 39 4.63 2.97 -0.52
CA PHE A 39 3.67 3.85 0.13
C PHE A 39 3.08 4.89 -0.83
N THR A 40 3.89 5.47 -1.73
CA THR A 40 3.41 6.52 -2.65
C THR A 40 2.48 6.00 -3.73
N ARG A 41 2.55 4.70 -4.09
CA ARG A 41 1.66 4.09 -5.09
C ARG A 41 0.25 3.74 -4.57
N GLY A 42 -0.02 3.93 -3.28
CA GLY A 42 -1.26 3.46 -2.65
C GLY A 42 -2.48 4.38 -2.84
N GLN A 43 -2.29 5.67 -3.06
CA GLN A 43 -3.40 6.63 -3.11
C GLN A 43 -3.85 6.85 -4.55
N LEU A 44 -4.77 5.99 -5.00
CA LEU A 44 -5.57 6.30 -6.19
C LEU A 44 -6.48 7.49 -5.85
N ASN A 45 -6.31 8.60 -6.56
CA ASN A 45 -7.18 9.74 -6.42
C ASN A 45 -8.53 9.39 -7.08
N ILE A 46 -9.55 9.16 -6.26
CA ILE A 46 -10.87 8.80 -6.77
C ILE A 46 -11.62 10.09 -7.08
N GLU A 47 -11.97 10.24 -8.34
CA GLU A 47 -12.68 11.40 -8.87
C GLU A 47 -14.19 11.23 -8.70
N SER A 48 -14.71 10.04 -9.01
CA SER A 48 -16.14 9.75 -8.90
C SER A 48 -16.41 8.30 -8.48
N LEU A 49 -17.51 8.11 -7.75
CA LEU A 49 -18.05 6.82 -7.32
C LEU A 49 -19.54 6.74 -7.61
N GLY A 50 -20.00 5.54 -7.96
CA GLY A 50 -21.40 5.24 -8.16
C GLY A 50 -21.71 3.76 -8.00
N CYS A 51 -23.00 3.45 -8.00
CA CYS A 51 -23.51 2.09 -8.05
C CYS A 51 -24.39 1.93 -9.30
N ASP A 52 -24.13 0.91 -10.11
CA ASP A 52 -24.98 0.56 -11.24
C ASP A 52 -25.49 -0.88 -11.12
N GLN A 53 -26.15 -1.40 -12.16
CA GLN A 53 -26.66 -2.79 -12.19
C GLN A 53 -25.55 -3.85 -12.09
N ARG A 54 -24.29 -3.49 -12.35
CA ARG A 54 -23.12 -4.38 -12.25
C ARG A 54 -22.46 -4.30 -10.88
N GLY A 55 -22.86 -3.36 -10.04
CA GLY A 55 -22.40 -3.18 -8.67
C GLY A 55 -21.69 -1.85 -8.47
N TRP A 56 -20.75 -1.83 -7.52
CA TRP A 56 -20.00 -0.63 -7.18
C TRP A 56 -18.85 -0.39 -8.15
N TRP A 57 -18.69 0.87 -8.56
CA TRP A 57 -17.58 1.28 -9.42
C TRP A 57 -16.98 2.61 -8.96
N CYS A 58 -15.71 2.80 -9.28
CA CYS A 58 -14.99 4.06 -9.05
C CYS A 58 -14.22 4.46 -10.31
N GLN A 59 -14.12 5.77 -10.52
CA GLN A 59 -13.31 6.38 -11.56
C GLN A 59 -12.06 7.02 -10.97
N TYR A 60 -10.92 6.74 -11.59
CA TYR A 60 -9.63 7.35 -11.26
C TYR A 60 -8.93 7.72 -12.57
N GLY A 61 -8.82 9.02 -12.87
CA GLY A 61 -8.46 9.50 -14.21
C GLY A 61 -9.36 8.91 -15.29
N ASP A 62 -8.75 8.40 -16.36
CA ASP A 62 -9.45 7.84 -17.51
C ASP A 62 -9.93 6.39 -17.33
N LYS A 63 -9.81 5.83 -16.11
CA LYS A 63 -10.10 4.43 -15.85
C LYS A 63 -11.25 4.27 -14.87
N THR A 64 -12.19 3.42 -15.24
CA THR A 64 -13.25 2.93 -14.35
C THR A 64 -12.89 1.53 -13.85
N ARG A 65 -13.03 1.28 -12.56
CA ARG A 65 -12.90 -0.05 -11.95
C ARG A 65 -14.11 -0.37 -11.13
N SER A 66 -14.61 -1.60 -11.29
CA SER A 66 -15.55 -2.18 -10.35
C SER A 66 -14.82 -2.59 -9.07
N PHE A 67 -15.51 -2.49 -7.94
CA PHE A 67 -15.03 -2.98 -6.66
C PHE A 67 -16.19 -3.55 -5.85
N GLN A 68 -15.85 -4.26 -4.78
CA GLN A 68 -16.83 -4.74 -3.81
C GLN A 68 -16.39 -4.29 -2.42
N PRO A 69 -17.32 -3.74 -1.60
CA PRO A 69 -17.02 -3.39 -0.22
C PRO A 69 -16.54 -4.63 0.57
N ARG A 70 -15.36 -4.53 1.17
CA ARG A 70 -14.79 -5.59 2.01
C ARG A 70 -15.10 -5.34 3.48
N ALA A 71 -15.10 -6.41 4.29
CA ALA A 71 -15.40 -6.37 5.72
C ALA A 71 -14.54 -5.39 6.55
N GLY A 72 -13.32 -5.04 6.11
CA GLY A 72 -12.50 -4.03 6.79
C GLY A 72 -12.90 -2.59 6.48
N SER A 73 -14.00 -2.38 5.75
CA SER A 73 -14.54 -1.05 5.46
C SER A 73 -15.34 -0.53 6.66
N VAL A 74 -15.17 0.74 6.99
CA VAL A 74 -15.74 1.35 8.21
C VAL A 74 -16.54 2.59 7.85
N ARG A 75 -17.76 2.67 8.40
CA ARG A 75 -18.59 3.87 8.34
C ARG A 75 -18.14 4.90 9.36
N ARG A 76 -18.08 6.17 8.94
CA ARG A 76 -17.97 7.34 9.82
C ARG A 76 -19.18 8.27 9.61
N PRO A 77 -19.38 9.29 10.45
CA PRO A 77 -20.50 10.23 10.33
C PRO A 77 -20.48 10.98 8.98
N ASP A 78 -19.28 11.40 8.58
CA ASP A 78 -18.96 12.31 7.49
C ASP A 78 -18.20 11.65 6.32
N MET A 79 -17.72 10.42 6.52
CA MET A 79 -16.95 9.69 5.50
C MET A 79 -17.18 8.17 5.56
N VAL A 80 -16.70 7.48 4.53
CA VAL A 80 -16.61 6.02 4.48
C VAL A 80 -15.14 5.64 4.25
N LYS A 81 -14.58 4.84 5.15
CA LYS A 81 -13.26 4.23 4.97
C LYS A 81 -13.45 2.90 4.25
N LEU A 82 -13.17 2.84 2.95
CA LEU A 82 -13.36 1.63 2.15
C LEU A 82 -12.06 0.85 2.00
N GLN A 83 -12.02 -0.42 2.40
CA GLN A 83 -10.84 -1.26 2.19
C GLN A 83 -10.87 -1.86 0.78
N TYR A 84 -9.90 -1.50 -0.07
CA TYR A 84 -9.79 -2.01 -1.44
C TYR A 84 -8.78 -3.17 -1.57
N GLY A 85 -7.85 -3.26 -0.63
CA GLY A 85 -6.76 -4.22 -0.67
C GLY A 85 -6.91 -5.40 0.30
N ARG A 86 -5.86 -6.22 0.39
CA ARG A 86 -5.76 -7.31 1.38
C ARG A 86 -5.15 -6.83 2.70
N TRP A 87 -4.38 -5.75 2.66
CA TRP A 87 -3.66 -5.22 3.81
C TRP A 87 -4.47 -4.14 4.54
N PHE A 88 -4.24 -3.99 5.85
CA PHE A 88 -5.02 -3.06 6.70
C PHE A 88 -4.80 -1.58 6.38
N TRP A 89 -3.69 -1.24 5.71
CA TRP A 89 -3.37 0.12 5.27
C TRP A 89 -3.90 0.47 3.88
N GLN A 90 -4.50 -0.49 3.16
CA GLN A 90 -5.02 -0.28 1.80
C GLN A 90 -6.49 0.13 1.85
N TYR A 91 -6.71 1.40 2.19
CA TYR A 91 -8.05 1.99 2.27
C TYR A 91 -8.17 3.29 1.50
N TRP A 92 -9.38 3.56 1.03
CA TRP A 92 -9.81 4.85 0.49
C TRP A 92 -10.66 5.56 1.52
N LEU A 93 -10.41 6.87 1.66
CA LEU A 93 -11.28 7.74 2.44
C LEU A 93 -12.23 8.41 1.45
N LEU A 94 -13.51 8.04 1.55
CA LEU A 94 -14.55 8.48 0.62
C LEU A 94 -15.46 9.48 1.32
N TYR A 95 -15.58 10.66 0.75
CA TYR A 95 -16.45 11.72 1.22
C TYR A 95 -17.69 11.86 0.31
N PRO A 96 -18.81 12.40 0.81
CA PRO A 96 -20.05 12.53 0.05
C PRO A 96 -19.88 13.24 -1.29
N GLN A 97 -18.95 14.20 -1.39
CA GLN A 97 -18.72 14.98 -2.61
C GLN A 97 -18.12 14.17 -3.75
N GLN A 98 -17.55 12.99 -3.46
CA GLN A 98 -16.96 12.10 -4.47
C GLN A 98 -17.99 11.14 -5.08
N PHE A 99 -19.24 11.17 -4.60
CA PHE A 99 -20.32 10.35 -5.14
C PHE A 99 -21.11 11.14 -6.16
N GLN A 100 -21.63 10.46 -7.18
CA GLN A 100 -22.52 11.10 -8.17
C GLN A 100 -23.82 11.60 -7.54
N SER A 101 -24.31 10.92 -6.51
CA SER A 101 -25.50 11.31 -5.78
C SER A 101 -25.35 11.08 -4.27
N ALA A 102 -26.12 11.83 -3.48
CA ALA A 102 -26.22 11.60 -2.04
C ALA A 102 -26.83 10.21 -1.73
N GLU A 103 -27.66 9.68 -2.65
CA GLU A 103 -28.29 8.37 -2.53
C GLU A 103 -27.25 7.25 -2.61
N ASP A 104 -26.29 7.34 -3.53
CA ASP A 104 -25.17 6.40 -3.66
C ASP A 104 -24.36 6.34 -2.37
N PHE A 105 -24.07 7.50 -1.79
CA PHE A 105 -23.35 7.56 -0.52
C PHE A 105 -24.12 6.85 0.61
N GLN A 106 -25.42 7.11 0.73
CA GLN A 106 -26.26 6.44 1.73
C GLN A 106 -26.42 4.95 1.45
N GLN A 107 -26.49 4.54 0.19
CA GLN A 107 -26.56 3.13 -0.20
C GLN A 107 -25.25 2.41 0.16
N LEU A 108 -24.09 3.01 -0.09
CA LEU A 108 -22.80 2.44 0.31
C LEU A 108 -22.74 2.26 1.84
N ARG A 109 -23.14 3.29 2.60
CA ARG A 109 -23.20 3.21 4.06
C ARG A 109 -24.15 2.13 4.57
N ARG A 110 -25.27 1.90 3.87
CA ARG A 110 -26.22 0.82 4.18
C ARG A 110 -25.64 -0.56 3.86
N CYS A 111 -24.93 -0.72 2.74
CA CYS A 111 -24.25 -1.97 2.40
C CYS A 111 -23.22 -2.37 3.47
N LEU A 112 -22.55 -1.39 4.09
CA LEU A 112 -21.61 -1.63 5.18
C LEU A 112 -22.28 -1.96 6.53
N TYR A 113 -23.61 -1.86 6.64
CA TYR A 113 -24.35 -2.22 7.86
C TYR A 113 -24.66 -3.72 7.93
N LEU A 114 -24.68 -4.39 6.77
CA LEU A 114 -25.05 -5.80 6.63
C LEU A 114 -23.84 -6.76 6.69
N GLN A 115 -22.63 -6.22 6.84
CA GLN A 115 -21.37 -6.96 7.00
C GLN A 115 -20.99 -7.04 8.47
#